data_AF-A0A1I0CS64-F1
#
_entry.id   AF-A0A1I0CS64-F1
#
_cell.length_a   1.000
_cell.length_b   1.000
_cell.length_c   1.000
_cell.angle_alpha   90.00
_cell.angle_beta   90.00
_cell.angle_gamma   90.00
#
_symmetry.space_group_name_H-M   'P 1'
#
loop_
_entity.id
_entity.type
_entity.pdbx_description
1 polymer ?
#
loop_
_entity_poly.entity_id
_entity_poly.type
_entity_poly.pdbx_seq_one_letter_code
_entity_poly.pdbx_strand_id
1 'polypeptide(L)'
;MGYEKTDALMRHLRDSGIAIGGSEQKRQLINTGYFHGYKGYRFFGNNQRRLPFTSYNEVYATIQYDSDLKALLYGKMMYIETAVKNIALESILVNADSESIQSSLANAYKKNNLKITHFYNSVGYSDVPI
;
A
#
# COMPACT_ATOMS: atom_id res chain seq x y z
N MET A 1 -1.01 -19.31 -11.94
CA MET A 1 -0.22 -18.17 -11.39
C MET A 1 0.89 -18.75 -10.54
N GLY A 2 2.15 -18.63 -10.97
CA GLY A 2 3.29 -19.11 -10.19
C GLY A 2 3.77 -18.00 -9.26
N TYR A 3 3.82 -18.27 -7.96
CA TYR A 3 4.46 -17.36 -7.01
C TYR A 3 5.98 -17.39 -7.29
N GLU A 4 6.55 -16.27 -7.72
CA GLU A 4 8.00 -16.18 -7.89
C GLU A 4 8.66 -16.12 -6.51
N LYS A 5 9.46 -17.15 -6.20
CA LYS A 5 10.27 -17.19 -4.97
C LYS A 5 11.37 -16.13 -5.05
N THR A 6 11.87 -15.68 -3.89
CA THR A 6 12.98 -14.72 -3.77
C THR A 6 14.14 -14.99 -4.74
N ASP A 7 14.51 -16.26 -4.91
CA ASP A 7 15.64 -16.66 -5.77
C ASP A 7 15.37 -16.42 -7.26
N ALA A 8 14.11 -16.53 -7.71
CA ALA A 8 13.72 -16.20 -9.08
C ALA A 8 13.89 -14.70 -9.32
N LEU A 9 13.51 -13.88 -8.35
CA LEU A 9 13.73 -12.44 -8.42
C LEU A 9 15.22 -12.08 -8.39
N MET A 10 16.02 -12.67 -7.50
CA MET A 10 17.47 -12.46 -7.50
C MET A 10 18.10 -12.83 -8.84
N ARG A 11 17.58 -13.85 -9.53
CA ARG A 11 18.01 -14.20 -10.89
C ARG A 11 17.61 -13.12 -11.90
N HIS A 12 16.35 -12.69 -11.87
CA HIS A 12 15.86 -11.60 -12.73
C HIS A 12 16.66 -10.29 -12.56
N LEU A 13 17.09 -9.97 -11.33
CA LEU A 13 17.96 -8.83 -11.05
C LEU A 13 19.31 -8.95 -11.75
N ARG A 14 19.94 -10.13 -11.69
CA ARG A 14 21.20 -10.41 -12.41
C ARG A 14 21.01 -10.32 -13.92
N ASP A 15 19.94 -10.91 -14.44
CA ASP A 15 19.59 -10.87 -15.87
C ASP A 15 19.31 -9.42 -16.34
N SER A 16 18.91 -8.55 -15.42
CA SER A 16 18.71 -7.11 -15.64
C SER A 16 19.97 -6.26 -15.50
N GLY A 17 21.12 -6.86 -15.19
CA GLY A 17 22.40 -6.16 -14.98
C GLY A 17 22.62 -5.63 -13.56
N ILE A 18 21.90 -6.14 -12.56
CA ILE A 18 22.10 -5.79 -11.15
C ILE A 18 22.85 -6.93 -10.44
N ALA A 19 24.08 -6.67 -10.03
CA ALA A 19 24.86 -7.61 -9.23
C ALA A 19 24.20 -7.81 -7.85
N ILE A 20 23.72 -9.04 -7.61
CA ILE A 20 23.12 -9.45 -6.33
C ILE A 20 23.52 -10.88 -5.98
N GLY A 21 23.78 -11.19 -4.71
CA GLY A 21 24.19 -12.50 -4.24
C GLY A 21 24.25 -12.62 -2.72
N GLY A 22 24.42 -13.86 -2.26
CA GLY A 22 24.54 -14.16 -0.84
C GLY A 22 23.22 -14.10 -0.06
N SER A 23 23.28 -14.58 1.18
CA SER A 23 22.14 -14.64 2.10
C SER A 23 21.75 -13.27 2.66
N GLU A 24 22.70 -12.34 2.78
CA GLU A 24 22.47 -10.99 3.26
C GLU A 24 21.57 -10.20 2.31
N GLN A 25 21.97 -10.05 1.04
CA GLN A 25 21.17 -9.32 0.06
C GLN A 25 19.85 -10.04 -0.24
N LYS A 26 19.83 -11.38 -0.15
CA LYS A 26 18.58 -12.13 -0.16
C LYS A 26 17.64 -11.64 0.94
N ARG A 27 18.11 -11.55 2.19
CA ARG A 27 17.33 -11.08 3.35
C ARG A 27 16.92 -9.61 3.22
N GLN A 28 17.80 -8.74 2.74
CA GLN A 28 17.48 -7.35 2.44
C GLN A 28 16.32 -7.27 1.44
N LEU A 29 16.34 -8.06 0.37
CA LEU A 29 15.28 -8.13 -0.64
C LEU A 29 13.94 -8.61 -0.08
N ILE A 30 13.97 -9.49 0.94
CA ILE A 30 12.78 -9.87 1.71
C ILE A 30 12.20 -8.66 2.43
N ASN A 31 13.05 -8.01 3.22
CA ASN A 31 12.63 -6.99 4.17
C ASN A 31 12.17 -5.69 3.49
N THR A 32 12.61 -5.44 2.25
CA THR A 32 12.24 -4.23 1.48
C THR A 32 11.05 -4.44 0.54
N GLY A 33 10.38 -5.60 0.60
CA GLY A 33 9.15 -5.83 -0.15
C GLY A 33 9.36 -6.30 -1.59
N TYR A 34 10.23 -7.31 -1.76
CA TYR A 34 10.38 -8.21 -2.91
C TYR A 34 10.11 -7.62 -4.30
N PHE A 35 8.86 -7.39 -4.69
CA PHE A 35 8.50 -7.01 -6.06
C PHE A 35 8.26 -5.50 -6.27
N HIS A 36 7.87 -4.77 -5.22
CA HIS A 36 7.42 -3.38 -5.34
C HIS A 36 8.56 -2.38 -5.10
N GLY A 37 9.46 -2.66 -4.16
CA GLY A 37 10.64 -1.82 -3.93
C GLY A 37 11.51 -1.71 -5.18
N TYR A 38 11.93 -2.84 -5.75
CA TYR A 38 12.82 -2.84 -6.91
C TYR A 38 12.27 -2.12 -8.15
N LYS A 39 11.00 -2.34 -8.51
CA LYS A 39 10.42 -1.76 -9.73
C LYS A 39 10.25 -0.24 -9.61
N GLY A 40 9.96 0.25 -8.39
CA GLY A 40 9.80 1.68 -8.11
C GLY A 40 11.12 2.44 -8.12
N TYR A 41 12.19 1.88 -7.55
CA TYR A 41 13.47 2.60 -7.44
C TYR A 41 14.35 2.50 -8.69
N ARG A 42 14.08 1.60 -9.64
CA ARG A 42 14.88 1.49 -10.88
C ARG A 42 14.68 2.67 -11.84
N PHE A 43 13.64 3.47 -11.67
CA PHE A 43 13.28 4.54 -12.61
C PHE A 43 12.96 5.84 -11.87
N PHE A 44 13.37 6.97 -12.44
CA PHE A 44 13.04 8.29 -11.89
C PHE A 44 11.88 8.94 -12.64
N GLY A 45 10.70 8.97 -12.02
CA GLY A 45 9.49 9.59 -12.55
C GLY A 45 8.74 8.75 -13.61
N ASN A 46 9.44 8.20 -14.60
CA ASN A 46 8.83 7.33 -15.62
C ASN A 46 9.78 6.19 -16.08
N ASN A 47 9.23 5.19 -16.77
CA ASN A 47 9.95 3.98 -17.18
C ASN A 47 11.07 4.19 -18.24
N GLN A 48 11.16 5.37 -18.85
CA GLN A 48 12.23 5.73 -19.79
C GLN A 48 13.48 6.23 -19.06
N ARG A 49 13.32 6.74 -17.83
CA ARG A 49 14.39 7.33 -17.02
C ARG A 49 14.97 6.32 -16.05
N ARG A 50 15.62 5.28 -16.59
CA ARG A 50 16.26 4.24 -15.78
C ARG A 50 17.46 4.80 -15.03
N LEU A 51 17.52 4.56 -13.72
CA LEU A 51 18.71 4.87 -12.92
C LEU A 51 19.81 3.84 -13.23
N PRO A 52 21.08 4.27 -13.40
CA PRO A 52 22.17 3.44 -13.89
C PRO A 52 22.77 2.55 -12.79
N PHE A 53 21.93 1.89 -12.00
CA PHE A 53 22.41 0.99 -10.95
C PHE A 53 23.10 -0.24 -11.53
N THR A 54 24.20 -0.65 -10.91
CA THR A 54 24.96 -1.85 -11.31
C THR A 54 25.00 -2.91 -10.22
N SER A 55 24.71 -2.54 -8.98
CA SER A 55 24.70 -3.43 -7.82
C SER A 55 23.42 -3.30 -7.00
N TYR A 56 23.07 -4.37 -6.29
CA TYR A 56 21.95 -4.33 -5.36
C TYR A 56 22.20 -3.41 -4.16
N ASN A 57 23.46 -3.15 -3.81
CA ASN A 57 23.80 -2.22 -2.73
C ASN A 57 23.34 -0.79 -3.06
N GLU A 58 23.45 -0.33 -4.31
CA GLU A 58 22.95 0.99 -4.74
C GLU A 58 21.41 1.05 -4.67
N VAL A 59 20.74 -0.02 -5.09
CA VAL A 59 19.28 -0.15 -4.98
C VAL A 59 18.87 -0.11 -3.51
N TYR A 60 19.54 -0.88 -2.66
CA TYR A 60 19.25 -0.96 -1.23
C TYR A 60 19.51 0.38 -0.51
N ALA A 61 20.59 1.08 -0.83
CA ALA A 61 20.87 2.41 -0.31
C ALA A 61 19.78 3.43 -0.68
N THR A 62 19.25 3.35 -1.91
CA THR A 62 18.14 4.20 -2.36
C THR A 62 16.85 3.89 -1.58
N ILE A 63 16.57 2.61 -1.35
CA ILE A 63 15.44 2.17 -0.52
C ILE A 63 15.57 2.70 0.92
N GLN A 64 16.76 2.58 1.50
CA GLN A 64 17.02 3.05 2.87
C GLN A 64 16.85 4.56 2.97
N TYR A 65 17.41 5.32 2.02
CA TYR A 65 17.24 6.77 1.95
C TYR A 65 15.76 7.19 1.90
N ASP A 66 14.96 6.56 1.03
CA ASP A 66 13.53 6.84 0.95
C ASP A 66 12.80 6.47 2.26
N SER A 67 13.17 5.34 2.87
CA SER A 67 12.56 4.88 4.12
C SER A 67 12.85 5.83 5.27
N ASP A 68 14.10 6.30 5.37
CA ASP A 68 14.54 7.27 6.37
C ASP A 68 13.84 8.62 6.15
N LEU A 69 13.73 9.09 4.89
CA LEU A 69 13.00 10.30 4.56
C LEU A 69 11.51 10.19 4.93
N LYS A 70 10.87 9.05 4.62
CA LYS A 70 9.49 8.78 5.03
C LYS A 70 9.35 8.77 6.54
N ALA A 71 10.29 8.18 7.27
CA ALA A 71 10.24 8.11 8.73
C ALA A 71 10.21 9.50 9.39
N LEU A 72 10.93 10.49 8.83
CA LEU A 72 10.88 11.88 9.30
C LEU A 72 9.47 12.49 9.23
N LEU A 73 8.69 12.11 8.21
CA LEU A 73 7.38 12.67 7.93
C LEU A 73 6.23 11.80 8.44
N TYR A 74 6.46 10.51 8.68
CA TYR A 74 5.42 9.52 8.93
C TYR A 74 4.54 9.88 10.12
N GLY A 75 5.14 10.31 11.23
CA GLY A 75 4.39 10.74 12.40
C GLY A 75 3.50 11.97 12.14
N LYS A 76 3.96 12.90 11.29
CA LYS A 76 3.17 14.09 10.92
C LYS A 76 2.04 13.73 9.96
N MET A 77 2.31 12.90 8.97
CA MET A 77 1.28 12.40 8.05
C MET A 77 0.19 11.61 8.77
N MET A 78 0.57 10.71 9.69
CA MET A 78 -0.38 9.95 10.50
C MET A 78 -1.26 10.86 11.36
N TYR A 79 -0.68 11.91 11.95
CA TYR A 79 -1.45 12.91 12.70
C TYR A 79 -2.47 13.62 11.81
N ILE A 80 -2.04 14.12 10.64
CA ILE A 80 -2.92 14.80 9.69
C ILE A 80 -4.03 13.86 9.20
N GLU A 81 -3.68 12.63 8.81
CA GLU A 81 -4.63 11.60 8.39
C GLU A 81 -5.68 11.33 9.46
N THR A 82 -5.26 11.20 10.72
CA THR A 82 -6.16 10.98 11.85
C THR A 82 -7.10 12.16 12.07
N ALA A 83 -6.57 13.39 12.01
CA ALA A 83 -7.38 14.59 12.16
C ALA A 83 -8.42 14.72 11.05
N VAL A 84 -8.02 14.55 9.79
CA VAL A 84 -8.92 14.63 8.63
C VAL A 84 -10.00 13.55 8.68
N LYS A 85 -9.64 12.31 9.03
CA LYS A 85 -10.61 11.22 9.18
C LYS A 85 -11.65 11.51 10.25
N ASN A 86 -11.24 12.06 11.39
CA ASN A 86 -12.17 12.36 12.48
C ASN A 86 -13.08 13.56 12.14
N ILE A 87 -12.57 14.60 11.49
CA ILE A 87 -13.39 15.72 11.01
C ILE A 87 -14.42 15.24 9.98
N ALA A 88 -13.98 14.39 9.04
CA ALA A 88 -14.88 13.81 8.04
C ALA A 88 -15.95 12.91 8.70
N LEU A 89 -15.55 12.08 9.67
CA LEU A 89 -16.46 11.23 10.43
C LEU A 89 -17.50 12.05 11.19
N GLU A 90 -17.07 13.07 11.93
CA GLU A 90 -17.98 13.98 12.63
C GLU A 90 -18.96 14.65 11.67
N SER A 91 -18.46 15.17 10.55
CA SER A 91 -19.29 15.81 9.52
C SER A 91 -20.34 14.85 8.97
N ILE A 92 -19.99 13.59 8.72
CA ILE A 92 -20.93 12.56 8.26
C ILE A 92 -21.99 12.28 9.31
N LEU A 93 -21.59 12.09 10.58
CA LEU A 93 -22.51 11.76 11.67
C LEU A 93 -23.50 12.90 11.97
N VAL A 94 -23.02 14.15 11.96
CA VAL A 94 -23.87 15.33 12.11
C VAL A 94 -24.88 15.44 10.96
N ASN A 95 -24.44 15.29 9.71
CA ASN A 95 -25.34 15.37 8.55
C ASN A 95 -26.33 14.19 8.48
N ALA A 96 -25.94 13.02 8.99
CA ALA A 96 -26.79 11.83 9.04
C ALA A 96 -27.73 11.80 10.26
N ASP A 97 -27.61 12.75 11.19
CA ASP A 97 -28.30 12.75 12.48
C ASP A 97 -28.18 11.39 13.20
N SER A 98 -26.93 10.93 13.38
CA SER A 98 -26.64 9.58 13.84
C SER A 98 -25.45 9.55 14.79
N GLU A 99 -25.54 8.75 15.85
CA GLU A 99 -24.49 8.59 16.86
C GLU A 99 -23.31 7.72 16.39
N SER A 100 -23.51 6.87 15.38
CA SER A 100 -22.46 6.04 14.79
C SER A 100 -22.72 5.73 13.32
N ILE A 101 -21.68 5.27 12.60
CA ILE A 101 -21.83 4.82 11.22
C ILE A 101 -22.66 3.53 11.17
N GLN A 102 -22.48 2.64 12.15
CA GLN A 102 -23.21 1.40 12.27
C GLN A 102 -24.71 1.64 12.47
N SER A 103 -25.10 2.61 13.30
CA SER A 103 -26.51 2.99 13.47
C SER A 103 -27.10 3.57 12.19
N SER A 104 -26.35 4.42 11.47
CA SER A 104 -26.76 4.91 10.14
C SER A 104 -26.99 3.76 9.14
N LEU A 105 -26.04 2.83 9.04
CA LEU A 105 -26.13 1.67 8.15
C LEU A 105 -27.29 0.73 8.53
N ALA A 106 -27.46 0.43 9.82
CA ALA A 106 -28.56 -0.40 10.31
C ALA A 106 -29.93 0.26 10.05
N ASN A 107 -30.04 1.57 10.23
CA ASN A 107 -31.26 2.32 9.91
C ASN A 107 -31.55 2.29 8.41
N ALA A 108 -30.56 2.49 7.55
CA ALA A 108 -30.72 2.40 6.11
C ALA A 108 -31.11 0.99 5.65
N TYR A 109 -30.53 -0.05 6.25
CA TYR A 109 -30.91 -1.44 6.01
C TYR A 109 -32.37 -1.71 6.40
N LYS A 110 -32.80 -1.28 7.60
CA LYS A 110 -34.21 -1.38 8.05
C LYS A 110 -35.19 -0.64 7.14
N LYS A 111 -34.75 0.47 6.52
CA LYS A 111 -35.53 1.23 5.54
C LYS A 111 -35.52 0.63 4.12
N ASN A 112 -34.98 -0.57 3.94
CA ASN A 112 -34.83 -1.25 2.64
C ASN A 112 -34.09 -0.40 1.59
N ASN A 113 -33.08 0.37 2.01
CA ASN A 113 -32.22 1.07 1.05
C ASN A 113 -31.55 0.04 0.13
N LEU A 114 -31.85 0.10 -1.18
CA LEU A 114 -31.47 -0.90 -2.17
C LEU A 114 -29.96 -1.18 -2.21
N LYS A 115 -29.11 -0.15 -2.03
CA LYS A 115 -27.65 -0.34 -2.04
C LYS A 115 -27.18 -1.06 -0.79
N ILE A 116 -27.69 -0.64 0.37
CA ILE A 116 -27.32 -1.21 1.67
C ILE A 116 -27.85 -2.64 1.80
N THR A 117 -29.09 -2.91 1.41
CA THR A 117 -29.64 -4.28 1.46
C THR A 117 -28.95 -5.19 0.45
N HIS A 118 -28.65 -4.73 -0.77
CA HIS A 118 -27.87 -5.50 -1.74
C HIS A 118 -26.51 -5.88 -1.18
N PHE A 119 -25.82 -4.94 -0.52
CA PHE A 119 -24.52 -5.19 0.09
C PHE A 119 -24.58 -6.30 1.16
N TYR A 120 -25.49 -6.19 2.13
CA TYR A 120 -25.56 -7.13 3.25
C TYR A 120 -26.20 -8.48 2.91
N ASN A 121 -27.05 -8.55 1.87
CA ASN A 121 -27.76 -9.78 1.51
C ASN A 121 -27.06 -10.62 0.43
N SER A 122 -26.04 -10.06 -0.23
CA SER A 122 -25.33 -10.76 -1.31
C SER A 122 -24.13 -11.54 -0.78
N VAL A 123 -24.30 -12.86 -0.64
CA VAL A 123 -23.23 -13.77 -0.22
C VAL A 123 -22.07 -13.71 -1.22
N GLY A 124 -20.89 -13.31 -0.76
CA GLY A 124 -19.66 -13.20 -1.58
C GLY A 124 -19.37 -11.81 -2.16
N TYR A 125 -20.20 -10.81 -1.87
CA TYR A 125 -19.94 -9.43 -2.24
C TYR A 125 -18.95 -8.78 -1.24
N SER A 126 -17.79 -8.30 -1.72
CA SER A 126 -16.67 -7.87 -0.88
C SER A 126 -16.30 -6.38 -0.99
N ASP A 127 -17.12 -5.58 -1.68
CA ASP A 127 -16.87 -4.13 -1.78
C ASP A 127 -17.23 -3.40 -0.48
N VAL A 128 -17.09 -2.08 -0.46
CA VAL A 128 -17.57 -1.24 0.65
C VAL A 128 -18.94 -0.68 0.25
N PRO A 129 -19.96 -0.66 1.14
CA PRO A 129 -21.23 0.00 0.85
C PRO A 129 -21.01 1.51 0.80
N ILE A 130 -20.90 2.07 -0.43
CA ILE A 130 -20.77 3.52 -0.70
C ILE A 130 -22.08 4.11 -1.23
#